data_AF-A0A2P0QM60-F1
#
_entry.id   AF-A0A2P0QM60-F1
#
_cell.length_a   1.000
_cell.length_b   1.000
_cell.length_c   1.000
_cell.angle_alpha   90.00
_cell.angle_beta   90.00
_cell.angle_gamma   90.00
#
_symmetry.space_group_name_H-M   'P 1'
#
loop_
_entity.id
_entity.type
_entity.pdbx_description
1 polymer ?
#
loop_
_entity_poly.entity_id
_entity_poly.type
_entity_poly.pdbx_seq_one_letter_code
_entity_poly.pdbx_strand_id
1 'polypeptide(L)'
;IERRIHEYANYIEGFMHLNQRYDIWVRLSKKAFNKGFTTLRFLGTVLERLLKNELPIIERMQITFFTDAEEISAVYPEAKNAYETRDARARGLTDDSVDVFYGCALCQSFAPSHVCVITPQRYANCGAISWFDGRAAARIDPKGPIFPIEKGECLDPVRGEFAGINESAKKRSLGEVSRVYLYSAFTCPHTSCGCFEGIAFYIPEVEGFGIVMR
;
A
#
# COMPACT_ATOMS: atom_id res chain seq x y z
N ILE A 1 -8.41 -6.59 -0.17
CA ILE A 1 -9.40 -6.27 0.89
C ILE A 1 -8.74 -5.49 2.02
N GLU A 2 -7.81 -6.07 2.79
CA GLU A 2 -7.19 -5.46 3.98
C GLU A 2 -6.66 -4.03 3.75
N ARG A 3 -5.96 -3.78 2.63
CA ARG A 3 -5.46 -2.43 2.32
C ARG A 3 -6.54 -1.37 2.15
N ARG A 4 -7.76 -1.73 1.74
CA ARG A 4 -8.88 -0.77 1.59
C ARG A 4 -9.38 -0.27 2.94
N ILE A 5 -9.09 -0.95 4.05
CA ILE A 5 -9.41 -0.47 5.41
C ILE A 5 -8.75 0.89 5.65
N HIS A 6 -7.48 1.05 5.28
CA HIS A 6 -6.78 2.32 5.39
C HIS A 6 -7.48 3.43 4.60
N GLU A 7 -7.85 3.18 3.35
CA GLU A 7 -8.51 4.16 2.50
C GLU A 7 -9.87 4.59 3.06
N TYR A 8 -10.74 3.62 3.33
CA TYR A 8 -12.12 3.87 3.74
C TYR A 8 -12.22 4.43 5.16
N ALA A 9 -11.31 4.03 6.06
CA ALA A 9 -11.25 4.63 7.39
C ALA A 9 -10.92 6.13 7.33
N ASN A 10 -10.04 6.55 6.40
CA ASN A 10 -9.67 7.95 6.22
C ASN A 10 -10.73 8.79 5.46
N TYR A 11 -11.81 8.17 4.96
CA TYR A 11 -12.95 8.93 4.42
C TYR A 11 -13.81 9.57 5.52
N ILE A 12 -13.66 9.11 6.77
CA ILE A 12 -14.43 9.61 7.91
C ILE A 12 -13.79 10.90 8.44
N GLU A 13 -14.51 12.03 8.39
CA GLU A 13 -14.01 13.32 8.90
C GLU A 13 -13.53 13.17 10.36
N GLY A 14 -12.23 13.41 10.58
CA GLY A 14 -11.62 13.40 11.90
C GLY A 14 -11.22 12.03 12.43
N PHE A 15 -11.28 10.97 11.61
CA PHE A 15 -10.60 9.70 11.86
C PHE A 15 -9.35 9.59 10.99
N MET A 16 -8.24 9.16 11.57
CA MET A 16 -7.00 8.90 10.89
C MET A 16 -6.65 7.43 11.03
N HIS A 17 -6.23 6.79 9.95
CA HIS A 17 -5.63 5.46 9.94
C HIS A 17 -4.34 5.49 9.13
N LEU A 18 -3.23 4.99 9.69
CA LEU A 18 -1.94 4.85 9.01
C LEU A 18 -1.41 3.43 9.13
N ASN A 19 -0.36 3.13 8.36
CA ASN A 19 0.36 1.86 8.31
C ASN A 19 -0.55 0.66 7.93
N GLN A 20 -0.15 -0.55 8.33
CA GLN A 20 -0.76 -1.81 7.92
C GLN A 20 -0.51 -2.92 8.94
N ARG A 21 -1.28 -4.02 8.83
CA ARG A 21 -1.17 -5.21 9.68
C ARG A 21 -1.18 -4.89 11.18
N TYR A 22 -0.14 -5.28 11.91
CA TYR A 22 -0.02 -5.06 13.35
C TYR A 22 0.58 -3.70 13.71
N ASP A 23 1.13 -2.96 12.75
CA ASP A 23 1.75 -1.64 12.94
C ASP A 23 0.77 -0.49 12.68
N ILE A 24 -0.53 -0.77 12.56
CA ILE A 24 -1.55 0.25 12.30
C ILE A 24 -1.55 1.31 13.39
N TRP A 25 -1.75 2.56 12.95
CA TRP A 25 -1.88 3.69 13.88
C TRP A 25 -3.15 4.47 13.58
N VAL A 26 -4.05 4.52 14.56
CA VAL A 26 -5.32 5.21 14.44
C VAL A 26 -5.45 6.37 15.42
N ARG A 27 -6.11 7.45 14.99
CA ARG A 27 -6.46 8.59 15.85
C ARG A 27 -7.88 9.07 15.55
N LEU A 28 -8.59 9.46 16.60
CA LEU A 28 -9.89 10.13 16.50
C LEU A 28 -9.75 11.55 17.04
N SER A 29 -10.20 12.54 16.25
CA SER A 29 -10.17 13.93 16.66
C SER A 29 -11.21 14.23 17.75
N LYS A 30 -10.88 15.15 18.67
CA LYS A 30 -11.82 15.65 19.68
C LYS A 30 -13.08 16.24 19.05
N LYS A 31 -12.95 16.90 17.89
CA LYS A 31 -14.09 17.46 17.13
C LYS A 31 -15.05 16.36 16.68
N ALA A 32 -14.55 15.26 16.12
CA ALA A 32 -15.38 14.14 15.68
C ALA A 32 -16.05 13.44 16.87
N PHE A 33 -15.33 13.25 17.97
CA PHE A 33 -15.90 12.70 19.21
C PHE A 33 -17.04 13.59 19.74
N ASN A 34 -16.81 14.90 19.86
CA ASN A 34 -17.81 15.86 20.34
C ASN A 34 -19.03 15.99 19.40
N LYS A 35 -18.87 15.63 18.12
CA LYS A 35 -19.97 15.54 17.15
C LYS A 35 -20.73 14.20 17.17
N GLY A 36 -20.34 13.26 18.05
CA GLY A 36 -21.07 12.01 18.26
C GLY A 36 -20.34 10.74 17.80
N PHE A 37 -19.09 10.82 17.32
CA PHE A 37 -18.29 9.62 17.05
C PHE A 37 -17.77 9.02 18.37
N THR A 38 -18.68 8.48 19.17
CA THR A 38 -18.41 7.92 20.51
C THR A 38 -18.32 6.39 20.52
N THR A 39 -18.51 5.75 19.36
CA THR A 39 -18.46 4.29 19.20
C THR A 39 -17.82 3.87 17.88
N LEU A 40 -17.01 2.81 17.91
CA LEU A 40 -16.39 2.20 16.71
C LEU A 40 -17.42 1.56 15.76
N ARG A 41 -18.69 1.42 16.16
CA ARG A 41 -19.78 0.96 15.29
C ARG A 41 -19.92 1.82 14.03
N PHE A 42 -19.63 3.12 14.11
CA PHE A 42 -19.65 4.00 12.94
C PHE A 42 -18.56 3.63 11.94
N LEU A 43 -17.34 3.38 12.41
CA LEU A 43 -16.25 2.89 11.57
C LEU A 43 -16.61 1.55 10.93
N GLY A 44 -17.15 0.61 11.71
CA GLY A 44 -17.62 -0.68 11.19
C GLY A 44 -18.66 -0.53 10.09
N THR A 45 -19.68 0.31 10.29
CA THR A 45 -20.72 0.58 9.29
C THR A 45 -20.15 1.14 7.99
N VAL A 46 -19.21 2.10 8.08
CA VAL A 46 -18.58 2.69 6.89
C VAL A 46 -17.75 1.64 6.14
N LEU A 47 -16.92 0.89 6.86
CA LEU A 47 -16.09 -0.17 6.28
C LEU A 47 -16.95 -1.25 5.61
N GLU A 48 -18.00 -1.73 6.28
CA GLU A 48 -18.90 -2.75 5.75
C GLU A 48 -19.56 -2.28 4.44
N ARG A 49 -20.14 -1.08 4.45
CA ARG A 49 -20.84 -0.53 3.28
C ARG A 49 -19.90 -0.33 2.10
N LEU A 50 -18.75 0.31 2.32
CA LEU A 50 -17.80 0.60 1.25
C LEU A 50 -17.15 -0.68 0.71
N LEU A 51 -16.77 -1.62 1.57
CA LEU A 51 -16.18 -2.89 1.12
C LEU A 51 -17.18 -3.71 0.29
N LYS A 52 -18.44 -3.82 0.73
CA LYS A 52 -19.46 -4.57 -0.03
C LYS A 52 -19.85 -3.87 -1.34
N ASN A 53 -19.86 -2.54 -1.36
CA ASN A 53 -20.17 -1.78 -2.57
C ASN A 53 -19.06 -1.93 -3.63
N GLU A 54 -17.80 -1.80 -3.21
CA GLU A 54 -16.66 -1.79 -4.12
C GLU A 54 -16.18 -3.20 -4.51
N LEU A 55 -16.47 -4.22 -3.70
CA LEU A 55 -16.04 -5.59 -3.93
C LEU A 55 -17.24 -6.54 -3.92
N PRO A 56 -17.91 -6.73 -5.09
CA PRO A 56 -19.09 -7.58 -5.22
C PRO A 56 -18.88 -9.05 -4.80
N ILE A 57 -17.63 -9.49 -4.70
CA ILE A 57 -17.25 -10.81 -4.17
C ILE A 57 -17.58 -10.99 -2.68
N ILE A 58 -17.83 -9.91 -1.93
CA ILE A 58 -18.16 -9.96 -0.50
C ILE A 58 -19.68 -10.11 -0.32
N GLU A 59 -20.14 -11.35 -0.18
CA GLU A 59 -21.57 -11.64 0.08
C GLU A 59 -21.98 -11.32 1.52
N ARG A 60 -21.15 -11.75 2.49
CA ARG A 60 -21.38 -11.58 3.93
C ARG A 60 -20.12 -11.04 4.59
N MET A 61 -20.30 -10.18 5.58
CA MET A 61 -19.20 -9.55 6.30
C MET A 61 -19.56 -9.40 7.78
N GLN A 62 -18.59 -9.66 8.64
CA GLN A 62 -18.63 -9.35 10.06
C GLN A 62 -17.37 -8.56 10.42
N ILE A 63 -17.54 -7.53 11.25
CA ILE A 63 -16.43 -6.73 11.78
C ILE A 63 -16.48 -6.81 13.30
N THR A 64 -15.37 -7.23 13.89
CA THR A 64 -15.15 -7.25 15.34
C THR A 64 -14.05 -6.27 15.68
N PHE A 65 -14.31 -5.39 16.66
CA PHE A 65 -13.29 -4.48 17.20
C PHE A 65 -12.89 -4.97 18.58
N PHE A 66 -11.61 -5.28 18.75
CA PHE A 66 -11.03 -5.59 20.05
C PHE A 66 -10.40 -4.32 20.62
N THR A 67 -10.87 -3.89 21.78
CA THR A 67 -10.32 -2.74 22.53
C THR A 67 -9.81 -3.14 23.91
N ASP A 68 -10.16 -4.35 24.37
CA ASP A 68 -9.62 -4.94 25.59
C ASP A 68 -8.24 -5.57 25.32
N ALA A 69 -7.30 -5.36 26.24
CA ALA A 69 -5.92 -5.78 26.06
C ALA A 69 -5.74 -7.31 26.08
N GLU A 70 -6.54 -8.03 26.87
CA GLU A 70 -6.49 -9.49 26.95
C GLU A 70 -7.08 -10.13 25.70
N GLU A 71 -8.22 -9.61 25.22
CA GLU A 71 -8.83 -10.07 23.97
C GLU A 71 -7.90 -9.84 22.77
N ILE A 72 -7.25 -8.66 22.69
CA ILE A 72 -6.25 -8.37 21.64
C ILE A 72 -5.09 -9.36 21.72
N SER A 73 -4.57 -9.62 22.92
CA SER A 73 -3.43 -10.53 23.12
C SER A 73 -3.75 -11.96 22.70
N ALA A 74 -5.00 -12.39 22.87
CA ALA A 74 -5.45 -13.72 22.47
C ALA A 74 -5.51 -13.91 20.94
N VAL A 75 -5.94 -12.88 20.19
CA VAL A 75 -6.10 -12.97 18.73
C VAL A 75 -4.84 -12.55 17.96
N TYR A 76 -3.92 -11.81 18.60
CA TYR A 76 -2.71 -11.31 17.96
C TYR A 76 -1.83 -12.39 17.31
N PRO A 77 -1.60 -13.57 17.92
CA PRO A 77 -0.82 -14.64 17.30
C PRO A 77 -1.44 -15.16 16.01
N GLU A 78 -2.76 -15.26 15.94
CA GLU A 78 -3.48 -15.68 14.73
C GLU A 78 -3.25 -14.68 13.59
N ALA A 79 -3.42 -13.38 13.87
CA ALA A 79 -3.18 -12.32 12.91
C ALA A 79 -1.73 -12.36 12.38
N LYS A 80 -0.75 -12.50 13.29
CA LYS A 80 0.67 -12.58 12.93
C LYS A 80 0.97 -13.79 12.05
N ASN A 81 0.45 -14.97 12.39
CA ASN A 81 0.63 -16.19 11.60
C ASN A 81 0.02 -16.06 10.19
N ALA A 82 -1.13 -15.40 10.06
CA ALA A 82 -1.73 -15.12 8.77
C ALA A 82 -0.81 -14.24 7.89
N TYR A 83 -0.14 -13.24 8.47
CA TYR A 83 0.83 -12.40 7.76
C TYR A 83 2.07 -13.20 7.35
N GLU A 84 2.66 -13.97 8.26
CA GLU A 84 3.83 -14.80 7.98
C GLU A 84 3.55 -15.83 6.88
N THR A 85 2.33 -16.40 6.85
CA THR A 85 1.89 -17.32 5.79
C THR A 85 1.76 -16.62 4.43
N ARG A 86 1.30 -15.36 4.41
CA ARG A 86 1.24 -14.57 3.16
C ARG A 86 2.64 -14.23 2.66
N ASP A 87 3.52 -13.78 3.56
CA ASP A 87 4.91 -13.43 3.23
C ASP A 87 5.71 -14.66 2.79
N ALA A 88 5.41 -15.84 3.35
CA ALA A 88 6.01 -17.10 2.94
C ALA A 88 5.79 -17.42 1.45
N ARG A 89 4.65 -17.03 0.88
CA ARG A 89 4.37 -17.22 -0.56
C ARG A 89 5.21 -16.30 -1.43
N ALA A 90 5.70 -15.20 -0.88
CA ALA A 90 6.60 -14.28 -1.56
C ALA A 90 8.06 -14.74 -1.56
N ARG A 91 8.43 -15.64 -0.63
CA ARG A 91 9.80 -16.17 -0.55
C ARG A 91 10.13 -17.00 -1.78
N GLY A 92 11.11 -16.54 -2.57
CA GLY A 92 11.64 -17.24 -3.74
C GLY A 92 11.21 -16.67 -5.09
N LEU A 93 10.27 -15.70 -5.12
CA LEU A 93 9.97 -14.97 -6.34
C LEU A 93 10.95 -13.79 -6.49
N THR A 94 11.55 -13.65 -7.67
CA THR A 94 12.52 -12.60 -7.97
C THR A 94 11.99 -11.71 -9.08
N ASP A 95 12.53 -10.50 -9.18
CA ASP A 95 12.11 -9.54 -10.20
C ASP A 95 12.46 -10.04 -11.62
N ASP A 96 13.46 -10.91 -11.73
CA ASP A 96 13.87 -11.58 -12.98
C ASP A 96 12.97 -12.76 -13.36
N SER A 97 12.28 -13.38 -12.40
CA SER A 97 11.43 -14.56 -12.67
C SER A 97 9.99 -14.22 -13.04
N VAL A 98 9.70 -12.92 -13.26
CA VAL A 98 8.39 -12.44 -13.68
C VAL A 98 8.51 -11.46 -14.85
N ASP A 99 7.53 -11.49 -15.74
CA ASP A 99 7.40 -10.55 -16.87
C ASP A 99 6.49 -9.35 -16.56
N VAL A 100 5.71 -9.46 -15.48
CA VAL A 100 4.69 -8.49 -15.09
C VAL A 100 4.97 -7.96 -13.70
N PHE A 101 5.01 -6.64 -13.58
CA PHE A 101 4.92 -5.90 -12.32
C PHE A 101 3.53 -5.32 -12.12
N TYR A 102 3.29 -4.69 -10.97
CA TYR A 102 2.02 -4.03 -10.71
C TYR A 102 2.23 -2.58 -10.36
N GLY A 103 1.38 -1.71 -10.88
CA GLY A 103 1.31 -0.33 -10.44
C GLY A 103 0.17 -0.09 -9.46
N CYS A 104 0.30 0.95 -8.65
CA CYS A 104 -0.77 1.39 -7.75
C CYS A 104 -0.93 2.92 -7.80
N ALA A 105 -2.15 3.36 -8.04
CA ALA A 105 -2.59 4.76 -8.10
C ALA A 105 -3.57 5.12 -6.97
N LEU A 106 -3.73 4.26 -5.95
CA LEU A 106 -4.71 4.47 -4.87
C LEU A 106 -4.50 5.80 -4.13
N CYS A 107 -3.25 6.21 -3.97
CA CYS A 107 -2.87 7.41 -3.24
C CYS A 107 -2.96 8.70 -4.07
N GLN A 108 -3.44 8.64 -5.32
CA GLN A 108 -3.61 9.83 -6.16
C GLN A 108 -4.71 10.79 -5.67
N SER A 109 -5.57 10.33 -4.76
CA SER A 109 -6.54 11.18 -4.07
C SER A 109 -5.88 12.30 -3.25
N PHE A 110 -4.61 12.15 -2.85
CA PHE A 110 -3.85 13.17 -2.12
C PHE A 110 -2.47 13.48 -2.70
N ALA A 111 -1.94 12.62 -3.59
CA ALA A 111 -0.71 12.88 -4.35
C ALA A 111 -0.95 12.59 -5.85
N PRO A 112 -1.55 13.53 -6.62
CA PRO A 112 -2.11 13.24 -7.95
C PRO A 112 -1.14 12.64 -8.98
N SER A 113 0.13 13.03 -8.94
CA SER A 113 1.16 12.53 -9.86
C SER A 113 1.89 11.28 -9.35
N HIS A 114 1.60 10.82 -8.13
CA HIS A 114 2.27 9.65 -7.56
C HIS A 114 1.77 8.34 -8.18
N VAL A 115 2.70 7.42 -8.41
CA VAL A 115 2.44 6.04 -8.79
C VAL A 115 3.49 5.12 -8.16
N CYS A 116 3.03 4.08 -7.48
CA CYS A 116 3.91 2.99 -7.03
C CYS A 116 4.12 1.99 -8.17
N VAL A 117 5.31 1.38 -8.23
CA VAL A 117 5.58 0.16 -8.98
C VAL A 117 5.98 -0.89 -7.96
N ILE A 118 5.38 -2.07 -8.08
CA ILE A 118 5.40 -3.15 -7.12
C ILE A 118 5.97 -4.36 -7.85
N THR A 119 7.08 -4.86 -7.33
CA THR A 119 7.80 -6.01 -7.85
C THR A 119 7.82 -7.12 -6.79
N PRO A 120 8.15 -8.37 -7.15
CA PRO A 120 8.37 -9.42 -6.16
C PRO A 120 9.29 -9.00 -4.99
N GLN A 121 10.33 -8.20 -5.28
CA GLN A 121 11.34 -7.78 -4.30
C GLN A 121 11.14 -6.33 -3.81
N ARG A 122 10.11 -5.62 -4.27
CA ARG A 122 9.79 -4.25 -3.85
C ARG A 122 8.29 -4.09 -3.61
N TYR A 123 7.91 -4.02 -2.33
CA TYR A 123 6.56 -3.67 -1.91
C TYR A 123 6.21 -2.23 -2.33
N ALA A 124 4.91 -1.93 -2.41
CA ALA A 124 4.46 -0.54 -2.44
C ALA A 124 4.99 0.21 -1.21
N ASN A 125 5.26 1.52 -1.34
CA ASN A 125 5.87 2.33 -0.27
C ASN A 125 5.12 2.28 1.08
N CYS A 126 3.84 1.91 1.07
CA CYS A 126 3.01 1.73 2.27
C CYS A 126 3.22 0.43 3.04
N GLY A 127 4.08 -0.48 2.57
CA GLY A 127 4.33 -1.80 3.15
C GLY A 127 3.19 -2.81 2.99
N ALA A 128 2.03 -2.39 2.48
CA ALA A 128 0.79 -3.16 2.59
C ALA A 128 0.35 -3.87 1.30
N ILE A 129 1.08 -3.68 0.20
CA ILE A 129 0.74 -4.26 -1.11
C ILE A 129 1.99 -4.94 -1.65
N SER A 130 1.98 -6.28 -1.57
CA SER A 130 2.97 -7.13 -2.23
C SER A 130 2.67 -7.29 -3.72
N TRP A 131 3.58 -7.92 -4.46
CA TRP A 131 3.33 -8.33 -5.84
C TRP A 131 2.12 -9.27 -5.96
N PHE A 132 1.93 -10.19 -5.00
CA PHE A 132 0.78 -11.09 -4.98
C PHE A 132 -0.54 -10.36 -4.72
N ASP A 133 -0.52 -9.36 -3.85
CA ASP A 133 -1.67 -8.48 -3.64
C ASP A 133 -1.97 -7.68 -4.91
N GLY A 134 -0.93 -7.20 -5.60
CA GLY A 134 -1.02 -6.57 -6.91
C GLY A 134 -1.77 -7.44 -7.92
N ARG A 135 -1.30 -8.68 -8.06
CA ARG A 135 -1.89 -9.70 -8.94
C ARG A 135 -3.33 -10.02 -8.58
N ALA A 136 -3.64 -10.19 -7.30
CA ALA A 136 -4.99 -10.50 -6.85
C ALA A 136 -5.93 -9.31 -7.09
N ALA A 137 -5.49 -8.10 -6.73
CA ALA A 137 -6.30 -6.89 -6.88
C ALA A 137 -6.63 -6.60 -8.35
N ALA A 138 -5.66 -6.68 -9.25
CA ALA A 138 -5.88 -6.45 -10.69
C ALA A 138 -6.82 -7.50 -11.33
N ARG A 139 -6.93 -8.71 -10.75
CA ARG A 139 -7.87 -9.75 -11.20
C ARG A 139 -9.28 -9.54 -10.63
N ILE A 140 -9.37 -9.16 -9.36
CA ILE A 140 -10.65 -8.94 -8.68
C ILE A 140 -11.33 -7.66 -9.20
N ASP A 141 -10.54 -6.61 -9.43
CA ASP A 141 -11.01 -5.31 -9.89
C ASP A 141 -10.10 -4.79 -11.03
N PRO A 142 -10.31 -5.24 -12.29
CA PRO A 142 -9.47 -4.86 -13.42
C PRO A 142 -9.49 -3.38 -13.78
N LYS A 143 -10.52 -2.64 -13.34
CA LYS A 143 -10.65 -1.20 -13.53
C LYS A 143 -10.20 -0.41 -12.30
N GLY A 144 -9.72 -1.10 -11.27
CA GLY A 144 -9.29 -0.53 -10.01
C GLY A 144 -7.98 0.25 -10.08
N PRO A 145 -7.55 0.81 -8.94
CA PRO A 145 -6.34 1.61 -8.84
C PRO A 145 -5.05 0.79 -8.91
N ILE A 146 -5.14 -0.55 -8.87
CA ILE A 146 -4.01 -1.47 -8.98
C ILE A 146 -4.12 -2.19 -10.33
N PHE A 147 -3.04 -2.16 -11.09
CA PHE A 147 -3.06 -2.57 -12.50
C PHE A 147 -1.75 -3.27 -12.90
N PRO A 148 -1.78 -4.17 -13.88
CA PRO A 148 -0.57 -4.81 -14.38
C PRO A 148 0.29 -3.83 -15.19
N ILE A 149 1.61 -4.04 -15.14
CA ILE A 149 2.62 -3.36 -15.94
C ILE A 149 3.49 -4.45 -16.57
N GLU A 150 3.42 -4.61 -17.89
CA GLU A 150 4.40 -5.42 -18.62
C GLU A 150 5.77 -4.76 -18.47
N LYS A 151 6.82 -5.52 -18.11
CA LYS A 151 8.17 -4.97 -17.94
C LYS A 151 8.67 -4.30 -19.21
N GLY A 152 8.43 -4.92 -20.36
CA GLY A 152 9.00 -4.48 -21.64
C GLY A 152 10.52 -4.64 -21.67
N GLU A 153 11.19 -3.84 -22.51
CA GLU A 153 12.64 -3.87 -22.64
C GLU A 153 13.35 -3.41 -21.35
N CYS A 154 14.37 -4.16 -20.94
CA CYS A 154 15.28 -3.77 -19.87
C CYS A 154 16.34 -2.80 -20.43
N LEU A 155 16.28 -1.54 -19.99
CA LEU A 155 17.15 -0.46 -20.49
C LEU A 155 18.42 -0.32 -19.64
N ASP A 156 18.32 -0.58 -18.33
CA ASP A 156 19.45 -0.58 -17.40
C ASP A 156 19.22 -1.64 -16.32
N PRO A 157 19.88 -2.81 -16.40
CA PRO A 157 19.68 -3.90 -15.44
C PRO A 157 20.25 -3.59 -14.05
N VAL A 158 21.21 -2.65 -13.94
CA VAL A 158 21.82 -2.28 -12.66
C VAL A 158 20.89 -1.34 -11.89
N ARG A 159 20.35 -0.32 -12.56
CA ARG A 159 19.42 0.64 -11.95
C ARG A 159 17.97 0.12 -11.92
N GLY A 160 17.68 -0.94 -12.66
CA GLY A 160 16.33 -1.48 -12.82
C GLY A 160 15.44 -0.54 -13.62
N GLU A 161 15.94 -0.03 -14.76
CA GLU A 161 15.14 0.75 -15.70
C GLU A 161 14.50 -0.15 -16.74
N PHE A 162 13.18 -0.05 -16.88
CA PHE A 162 12.40 -0.83 -17.83
C PHE A 162 11.47 0.07 -18.63
N ALA A 163 11.39 -0.14 -19.94
CA ALA A 163 10.61 0.69 -20.85
C ALA A 163 9.11 0.70 -20.48
N GLY A 164 8.54 -0.45 -20.11
CA GLY A 164 7.13 -0.54 -19.73
C GLY A 164 6.80 0.16 -18.41
N ILE A 165 7.76 0.21 -17.48
CA ILE A 165 7.62 1.01 -16.24
C ILE A 165 7.60 2.50 -16.58
N ASN A 166 8.53 2.96 -17.41
CA ASN A 166 8.61 4.36 -17.81
C ASN A 166 7.34 4.82 -18.55
N GLU A 167 6.81 4.01 -19.46
CA GLU A 167 5.55 4.29 -20.16
C GLU A 167 4.37 4.37 -19.18
N SER A 168 4.25 3.38 -18.30
CA SER A 168 3.20 3.33 -17.27
C SER A 168 3.27 4.53 -16.33
N ALA A 169 4.47 4.87 -15.85
CA ALA A 169 4.71 6.01 -14.99
C ALA A 169 4.31 7.32 -15.67
N LYS A 170 4.74 7.55 -16.93
CA LYS A 170 4.40 8.75 -17.69
C LYS A 170 2.90 8.90 -17.88
N LYS A 171 2.23 7.82 -18.30
CA LYS A 171 0.78 7.81 -18.52
C LYS A 171 -0.01 8.12 -17.26
N ARG A 172 0.42 7.60 -16.11
CA ARG A 172 -0.37 7.63 -14.86
C ARG A 172 0.01 8.74 -13.91
N SER A 173 1.15 9.38 -14.12
CA SER A 173 1.59 10.57 -13.38
C SER A 173 1.19 11.89 -14.05
N LEU A 174 0.28 11.85 -15.05
CA LEU A 174 -0.08 13.01 -15.88
C LEU A 174 1.13 13.61 -16.64
N GLY A 175 2.16 12.80 -16.90
CA GLY A 175 3.38 13.20 -17.59
C GLY A 175 4.53 13.66 -16.69
N GLU A 176 4.30 13.84 -15.39
CA GLU A 176 5.31 14.34 -14.43
C GLU A 176 6.48 13.38 -14.23
N VAL A 177 6.21 12.07 -14.18
CA VAL A 177 7.22 11.03 -13.99
C VAL A 177 7.45 10.32 -15.31
N SER A 178 8.57 10.64 -15.98
CA SER A 178 8.93 10.03 -17.26
C SER A 178 9.84 8.81 -17.15
N ARG A 179 10.57 8.69 -16.02
CA ARG A 179 11.56 7.63 -15.78
C ARG A 179 11.57 7.23 -14.32
N VAL A 180 11.74 5.93 -14.07
CA VAL A 180 11.85 5.37 -12.71
C VAL A 180 12.97 4.34 -12.68
N TYR A 181 13.90 4.49 -11.73
CA TYR A 181 14.91 3.49 -11.41
C TYR A 181 14.47 2.69 -10.18
N LEU A 182 14.26 1.38 -10.37
CA LEU A 182 13.79 0.50 -9.28
C LEU A 182 14.85 0.26 -8.21
N TYR A 183 16.13 0.32 -8.54
CA TYR A 183 17.22 -0.09 -7.65
C TYR A 183 18.21 1.06 -7.35
N SER A 184 17.81 2.30 -7.60
CA SER A 184 18.59 3.48 -7.28
C SER A 184 17.83 4.43 -6.36
N ALA A 185 18.51 4.90 -5.31
CA ALA A 185 18.05 6.03 -4.50
C ALA A 185 18.49 7.38 -5.12
N PHE A 186 19.46 7.36 -6.04
CA PHE A 186 19.97 8.55 -6.73
C PHE A 186 19.46 8.60 -8.15
N THR A 187 18.97 9.78 -8.58
CA THR A 187 18.43 10.01 -9.94
C THR A 187 17.18 9.20 -10.23
N CYS A 188 16.10 9.85 -10.66
CA CYS A 188 14.82 9.21 -11.00
C CYS A 188 14.32 8.17 -9.97
N PRO A 189 14.39 8.45 -8.65
CA PRO A 189 13.85 7.52 -7.66
C PRO A 189 12.32 7.44 -7.79
N HIS A 190 11.76 6.38 -7.24
CA HIS A 190 10.32 6.30 -7.05
C HIS A 190 9.79 7.52 -6.28
N THR A 191 8.70 8.10 -6.77
CA THR A 191 7.99 9.14 -6.02
C THR A 191 7.33 8.55 -4.77
N SER A 192 6.97 9.41 -3.84
CA SER A 192 6.24 9.06 -2.62
C SER A 192 4.93 9.82 -2.56
N CYS A 193 3.93 9.20 -1.95
CA CYS A 193 2.70 9.86 -1.53
C CYS A 193 2.86 10.36 -0.09
N GLY A 194 2.05 9.85 0.85
CA GLY A 194 2.01 10.32 2.24
C GLY A 194 1.92 9.20 3.27
N CYS A 195 1.82 7.94 2.82
CA CYS A 195 1.62 6.77 3.69
C CYS A 195 2.85 5.84 3.73
N PHE A 196 4.04 6.34 3.42
CA PHE A 196 5.27 5.56 3.56
C PHE A 196 5.57 5.30 5.05
N GLU A 197 6.10 4.11 5.35
CA GLU A 197 6.43 3.67 6.71
C GLU A 197 7.83 4.13 7.16
N GLY A 198 8.71 4.40 6.21
CA GLY A 198 10.04 4.95 6.47
C GLY A 198 10.55 5.84 5.35
N ILE A 199 11.55 6.65 5.67
CA ILE A 199 12.25 7.54 4.74
C ILE A 199 13.73 7.21 4.78
N ALA A 200 14.33 6.99 3.62
CA ALA A 200 15.77 6.98 3.45
C ALA A 200 16.25 8.37 3.01
N PHE A 201 17.32 8.87 3.61
CA PHE A 201 17.97 10.12 3.24
C PHE A 201 19.49 9.93 3.18
N TYR A 202 20.13 10.55 2.20
CA TYR A 202 21.57 10.44 2.02
C TYR A 202 22.33 11.36 2.98
N ILE A 203 23.40 10.86 3.58
CA ILE A 203 24.28 11.57 4.51
C ILE A 203 25.68 11.62 3.86
N PRO A 204 26.05 12.75 3.22
CA PRO A 204 27.30 12.88 2.47
C PRO A 204 28.56 12.61 3.31
N GLU A 205 28.58 13.02 4.57
CA GLU A 205 29.73 12.93 5.46
C GLU A 205 30.16 11.49 5.77
N VAL A 206 29.25 10.53 5.59
CA VAL A 206 29.50 9.10 5.80
C VAL A 206 29.24 8.27 4.54
N GLU A 207 29.01 8.92 3.40
CA GLU A 207 28.68 8.30 2.11
C GLU A 207 27.60 7.21 2.23
N GLY A 208 26.57 7.47 3.05
CA GLY A 208 25.62 6.46 3.48
C GLY A 208 24.18 6.96 3.53
N PHE A 209 23.25 6.07 3.87
CA PHE A 209 21.84 6.41 4.06
C PHE A 209 21.46 6.32 5.54
N GLY A 210 20.82 7.38 6.04
CA GLY A 210 20.02 7.32 7.26
C GLY A 210 18.61 6.83 6.94
N ILE A 211 18.02 6.08 7.86
CA ILE A 211 16.62 5.63 7.76
C ILE A 211 15.88 6.07 9.01
N VAL A 212 14.73 6.72 8.82
CA VAL A 212 13.78 7.03 9.89
C VAL A 212 12.45 6.36 9.61
N MET A 213 11.82 5.82 10.65
CA MET A 213 10.48 5.24 10.60
C MET A 213 9.44 6.26 11.05
N ARG A 214 8.19 6.07 10.61
CA ARG A 214 7.05 6.90 10.98
C ARG A 214 6.62 6.74 12.43
#